data_AF-A1BDI7-F1
#
_entry.id   AF-A1BDI7-F1
#
_cell.length_a   1.000
_cell.length_b   1.000
_cell.length_c   1.000
_cell.angle_alpha   90.00
_cell.angle_beta   90.00
_cell.angle_gamma   90.00
#
_symmetry.space_group_name_H-M   'P 1'
#
loop_
_entity.id
_entity.type
_entity.pdbx_description
1 polymer ?
#
loop_
_entity_poly.entity_id
_entity_poly.type
_entity_poly.pdbx_seq_one_letter_code
_entity_poly.pdbx_strand_id
1 'polypeptide(L)'
;MNKKTVTMITAMLLGFSSIASATDYSSYSDAKLSEMRGTMRTASQEERQAYQTECQKRTALTSPDQRSNRAGITRHKTKGSSPMILKEQLGLSDTQSRQLQEMRQKHAGLATKERSRLAELQRQLMDASMTSNPDKQRIAVLAQQIGKEQSDLAIMRSASIQEVASVLTPKQREKMKTFMLQISPRKQGGMKM
;
A
#
# COMPACT_ATOMS: atom_id res chain seq x y z
N MET A 1 4.70 28.05 -74.17
CA MET A 1 5.62 27.77 -73.05
C MET A 1 4.82 27.84 -71.76
N ASN A 2 4.90 26.82 -70.91
CA ASN A 2 4.88 26.93 -69.43
C ASN A 2 4.98 25.51 -68.83
N LYS A 3 6.16 25.21 -68.30
CA LYS A 3 6.53 23.93 -67.67
C LYS A 3 5.97 23.92 -66.25
N LYS A 4 5.13 22.93 -65.91
CA LYS A 4 4.69 22.68 -64.52
C LYS A 4 5.59 21.62 -63.91
N THR A 5 6.38 22.05 -62.92
CA THR A 5 7.34 21.25 -62.17
C THR A 5 6.61 20.38 -61.16
N VAL A 6 6.73 19.06 -61.31
CA VAL A 6 6.29 18.06 -60.34
C VAL A 6 7.44 17.86 -59.35
N THR A 7 7.25 18.28 -58.09
CA THR A 7 8.21 18.03 -57.01
C THR A 7 7.65 16.94 -56.11
N MET A 8 8.08 15.71 -56.37
CA MET A 8 7.79 14.51 -55.58
C MET A 8 8.72 14.51 -54.36
N ILE A 9 8.20 14.83 -53.18
CA ILE A 9 8.94 14.67 -51.91
C ILE A 9 8.68 13.24 -51.41
N THR A 10 9.53 12.32 -51.86
CA THR A 10 9.63 10.97 -51.31
C THR A 10 10.45 11.05 -50.02
N ALA A 11 9.78 11.30 -48.90
CA ALA A 11 10.41 11.16 -47.59
C ALA A 11 10.61 9.67 -47.28
N MET A 12 11.87 9.22 -47.36
CA MET A 12 12.31 7.92 -46.89
C MET A 12 12.00 7.77 -45.40
N LEU A 13 10.96 7.01 -45.07
CA LEU A 13 10.79 6.38 -43.76
C LEU A 13 11.83 5.26 -43.65
N LEU A 14 13.06 5.62 -43.28
CA LEU A 14 14.01 4.67 -42.72
C LEU A 14 13.49 4.26 -41.34
N GLY A 15 12.73 3.18 -41.33
CA GLY A 15 12.45 2.41 -40.12
C GLY A 15 13.75 1.84 -39.58
N PHE A 16 14.42 2.59 -38.73
CA PHE A 16 15.31 2.01 -37.73
C PHE A 16 14.41 1.27 -36.74
N SER A 17 14.05 0.03 -37.06
CA SER A 17 13.76 -0.96 -36.04
C SER A 17 15.07 -1.23 -35.31
N SER A 18 15.40 -0.31 -34.39
CA SER A 18 16.35 -0.58 -33.32
C SER A 18 15.83 -1.83 -32.65
N ILE A 19 16.50 -2.95 -32.87
CA ILE A 19 16.37 -4.11 -32.01
C ILE A 19 16.82 -3.57 -30.66
N ALA A 20 15.86 -3.20 -29.82
CA ALA A 20 16.12 -2.71 -28.49
C ALA A 20 16.66 -3.91 -27.71
N SER A 21 17.98 -4.13 -27.79
CA SER A 21 18.64 -5.06 -26.92
C SER A 21 18.31 -4.62 -25.49
N ALA A 22 17.64 -5.47 -24.73
CA ALA A 22 17.30 -5.18 -23.35
C ALA A 22 18.56 -4.67 -22.62
N THR A 23 18.43 -3.50 -22.00
CA THR A 23 19.56 -2.87 -21.30
C THR A 23 20.06 -3.82 -20.21
N ASP A 24 21.37 -4.08 -20.18
CA ASP A 24 21.97 -4.90 -19.12
C ASP A 24 22.05 -4.09 -17.81
N TYR A 25 21.10 -4.34 -16.92
CA TYR A 25 20.99 -3.67 -15.63
C TYR A 25 22.01 -4.17 -14.60
N SER A 26 22.74 -5.25 -14.87
CA SER A 26 23.69 -5.83 -13.91
C SER A 26 24.85 -4.89 -13.58
N SER A 27 25.22 -4.02 -14.52
CA SER A 27 26.28 -3.01 -14.37
C SER A 27 25.89 -1.80 -13.51
N TYR A 28 24.61 -1.61 -13.21
CA TYR A 28 24.12 -0.43 -12.51
C TYR A 28 24.24 -0.54 -10.99
N SER A 29 24.56 0.55 -10.30
CA SER A 29 24.56 0.58 -8.83
C SER A 29 23.14 0.55 -8.26
N ASP A 30 22.99 0.14 -7.00
CA ASP A 30 21.69 0.12 -6.31
C ASP A 30 21.02 1.50 -6.23
N ALA A 31 21.82 2.56 -6.06
CA ALA A 31 21.33 3.94 -6.10
C ALA A 31 20.78 4.29 -7.48
N LYS A 32 21.49 3.90 -8.54
CA LYS A 32 21.08 4.19 -9.92
C LYS A 32 19.83 3.41 -10.31
N LEU A 33 19.73 2.13 -9.93
CA LEU A 33 18.50 1.34 -10.10
C LEU A 33 17.31 1.98 -9.35
N SER A 34 17.52 2.52 -8.15
CA SER A 34 16.46 3.21 -7.40
C SER A 34 15.99 4.50 -8.10
N GLU A 35 16.91 5.27 -8.68
CA GLU A 35 16.60 6.48 -9.45
C GLU A 35 15.76 6.13 -10.70
N MET A 36 16.13 5.07 -11.42
CA MET A 36 15.41 4.61 -12.62
C MET A 36 13.99 4.12 -12.34
N ARG A 37 13.65 3.77 -11.09
CA ARG A 37 12.32 3.29 -10.72
C ARG A 37 11.21 4.25 -11.14
N GLY A 38 11.47 5.56 -11.06
CA GLY A 38 10.50 6.60 -11.43
C GLY A 38 10.25 6.68 -12.94
N THR A 39 11.27 6.39 -13.76
CA THR A 39 11.21 6.49 -15.22
C THR A 39 10.77 5.19 -15.90
N MET A 40 10.82 4.04 -15.20
CA MET A 40 10.36 2.76 -15.72
C MET A 40 8.88 2.73 -16.13
N ARG A 41 8.06 3.70 -15.69
CA ARG A 41 6.65 3.80 -16.08
C ARG A 41 6.46 4.10 -17.58
N THR A 42 7.43 4.79 -18.20
CA THR A 42 7.40 5.14 -19.63
C THR A 42 8.27 4.23 -20.48
N ALA A 43 8.97 3.27 -19.88
CA ALA A 43 9.84 2.32 -20.56
C ALA A 43 9.04 1.22 -21.28
N SER A 44 9.67 0.56 -22.24
CA SER A 44 9.09 -0.60 -22.93
C SER A 44 8.77 -1.74 -21.95
N GLN A 45 7.96 -2.71 -22.38
CA GLN A 45 7.65 -3.86 -21.55
C GLN A 45 8.90 -4.71 -21.26
N GLU A 46 9.76 -4.89 -22.26
CA GLU A 46 11.00 -5.67 -22.14
C GLU A 46 11.98 -5.03 -21.15
N GLU A 47 12.19 -3.71 -21.23
CA GLU A 47 13.02 -2.98 -20.28
C GLU A 47 12.50 -3.08 -18.84
N ARG A 48 11.17 -2.99 -18.66
CA ARG A 48 10.56 -3.16 -17.34
C ARG A 48 10.79 -4.57 -16.79
N GLN A 49 10.69 -5.60 -17.63
CA GLN A 49 10.93 -6.99 -17.21
C GLN A 49 12.40 -7.23 -16.85
N ALA A 50 13.33 -6.72 -17.66
CA ALA A 50 14.77 -6.81 -17.39
C ALA A 50 15.14 -6.08 -16.08
N TYR A 51 14.63 -4.85 -15.88
CA TYR A 51 14.81 -4.09 -14.65
C TYR A 51 14.26 -4.82 -13.42
N GLN A 52 13.03 -5.36 -13.51
CA GLN A 52 12.41 -6.10 -12.40
C GLN A 52 13.19 -7.36 -12.06
N THR A 53 13.66 -8.10 -13.06
CA THR A 53 14.43 -9.33 -12.88
C THR A 53 15.73 -9.04 -12.12
N GLU A 54 16.45 -7.99 -12.50
CA GLU A 54 17.68 -7.59 -11.80
C GLU A 54 17.40 -7.12 -10.36
N CYS A 55 16.34 -6.33 -10.15
CA CYS A 55 15.93 -5.93 -8.80
C CYS A 55 15.57 -7.14 -7.91
N GLN A 56 14.89 -8.15 -8.46
CA GLN A 56 14.56 -9.39 -7.74
C GLN A 56 15.82 -10.18 -7.41
N LYS A 57 16.73 -10.36 -8.38
CA LYS A 57 18.01 -11.05 -8.19
C LYS A 57 18.82 -10.44 -7.05
N ARG A 58 18.94 -9.11 -7.00
CA ARG A 58 19.65 -8.41 -5.91
C ARG A 58 18.95 -8.55 -4.56
N THR A 59 17.62 -8.50 -4.55
CA THR A 59 16.85 -8.71 -3.32
C THR A 59 17.08 -10.12 -2.76
N ALA A 60 17.15 -11.13 -3.63
CA ALA A 60 17.46 -12.51 -3.25
C ALA A 60 18.87 -12.64 -2.67
N LEU A 61 19.87 -11.96 -3.26
CA LEU A 61 21.27 -11.99 -2.80
C LEU A 61 21.54 -11.14 -1.54
N THR A 62 20.65 -10.20 -1.20
CA THR A 62 20.82 -9.37 0.00
C THR A 62 20.53 -10.20 1.25
N SER A 63 21.53 -10.33 2.15
CA SER A 63 21.42 -11.00 3.46
C SER A 63 20.28 -10.39 4.31
N PRO A 64 19.59 -11.18 5.17
CA PRO A 64 18.57 -10.68 6.09
C PRO A 64 18.98 -9.42 6.89
N ASP A 65 20.24 -9.35 7.33
CA ASP A 65 20.77 -8.22 8.11
C ASP A 65 20.98 -6.95 7.26
N GLN A 66 21.23 -7.11 5.95
CA GLN A 66 21.30 -5.97 5.03
C GLN A 66 19.91 -5.52 4.57
N ARG A 67 18.92 -6.43 4.54
CA ARG A 67 17.52 -6.09 4.24
C ARG A 67 16.92 -5.16 5.28
N SER A 68 17.23 -5.33 6.56
CA SER A 68 16.75 -4.46 7.64
C SER A 68 17.29 -3.03 7.50
N ASN A 69 18.56 -2.86 7.11
CA ASN A 69 19.17 -1.56 6.83
C ASN A 69 18.62 -0.91 5.55
N ARG A 70 18.42 -1.67 4.47
CA ARG A 70 17.90 -1.14 3.18
C ARG A 70 16.42 -0.75 3.27
N ALA A 71 15.62 -1.45 4.07
CA ALA A 71 14.24 -1.10 4.37
C ALA A 71 14.10 0.19 5.22
N GLY A 72 15.20 0.72 5.76
CA GLY A 72 15.24 1.94 6.57
C GLY A 72 15.24 3.25 5.75
N ILE A 73 15.64 3.23 4.47
CA ILE A 73 15.99 4.47 3.75
C ILE A 73 14.86 4.97 2.82
N THR A 74 13.92 4.12 2.38
CA THR A 74 12.81 4.54 1.50
C THR A 74 11.44 4.01 1.93
N ARG A 75 11.19 3.95 3.24
CA ARG A 75 9.79 4.12 3.69
C ARG A 75 9.44 5.58 3.48
N HIS A 76 8.77 5.88 2.35
CA HIS A 76 7.79 6.96 2.37
C HIS A 76 7.09 6.87 3.72
N LYS A 77 7.18 7.93 4.53
CA LYS A 77 6.39 8.09 5.74
C LYS A 77 4.93 7.97 5.32
N THR A 78 4.42 6.75 5.21
CA THR A 78 3.02 6.50 5.45
C THR A 78 2.81 7.15 6.81
N LYS A 79 2.01 8.21 6.84
CA LYS A 79 1.55 8.84 8.07
C LYS A 79 0.65 7.87 8.86
N GLY A 80 0.99 6.59 8.91
CA GLY A 80 0.54 5.70 9.95
C GLY A 80 1.15 6.23 11.21
N SER A 81 0.28 6.71 12.10
CA SER A 81 0.58 7.14 13.47
C SER A 81 1.75 6.33 14.02
N SER A 82 2.96 6.89 13.93
CA SER A 82 4.13 6.23 14.48
C SER A 82 3.88 6.11 15.98
N PRO A 83 4.17 4.98 16.63
CA PRO A 83 4.01 4.80 18.08
C PRO A 83 4.53 5.98 18.91
N MET A 84 5.57 6.66 18.43
CA MET A 84 6.13 7.87 19.01
C MET A 84 5.14 9.05 19.06
N ILE A 85 4.33 9.26 18.02
CA ILE A 85 3.35 10.35 17.96
C ILE A 85 2.35 10.20 19.11
N LEU A 86 1.90 8.97 19.38
CA LEU A 86 0.96 8.72 20.48
C LEU A 86 1.60 8.96 21.86
N LYS A 87 2.89 8.61 22.04
CA LYS A 87 3.63 8.82 23.29
C LYS A 87 3.71 10.30 23.64
N GLU A 88 4.12 11.13 22.69
CA GLU A 88 4.29 12.57 22.89
C GLU A 88 2.94 13.27 23.09
N GLN A 89 1.95 12.96 22.25
CA GLN A 89 0.64 13.62 22.29
C GLN A 89 -0.12 13.35 23.60
N LEU A 90 -0.01 12.13 24.12
CA LEU A 90 -0.68 11.76 25.37
C LEU A 90 0.19 12.02 26.61
N GLY A 91 1.50 12.28 26.46
CA GLY A 91 2.41 12.43 27.59
C GLY A 91 2.47 11.15 28.42
N LEU A 92 2.73 10.01 27.76
CA LEU A 92 2.77 8.71 28.42
C LEU A 92 4.07 8.55 29.22
N SER A 93 3.97 7.92 30.40
CA SER A 93 5.16 7.44 31.12
C SER A 93 5.82 6.27 30.37
N ASP A 94 7.04 5.93 30.73
CA ASP A 94 7.74 4.79 30.12
C ASP A 94 7.03 3.46 30.43
N THR A 95 6.50 3.31 31.66
CA THR A 95 5.70 2.14 32.05
C THR A 95 4.43 2.02 31.22
N GLN A 96 3.67 3.11 31.08
CA GLN A 96 2.46 3.14 30.23
C GLN A 96 2.81 2.84 28.76
N SER A 97 3.93 3.39 28.26
CA SER A 97 4.39 3.17 26.89
C SER A 97 4.70 1.71 26.61
N ARG A 98 5.35 1.02 27.56
CA ARG A 98 5.64 -0.41 27.49
C ARG A 98 4.36 -1.25 27.50
N GLN A 99 3.44 -0.98 28.42
CA GLN A 99 2.15 -1.67 28.48
C GLN A 99 1.36 -1.51 27.16
N LEU A 100 1.33 -0.31 26.59
CA LEU A 100 0.65 -0.06 25.31
C LEU A 100 1.36 -0.71 24.12
N GLN A 101 2.67 -0.92 24.20
CA GLN A 101 3.40 -1.67 23.18
C GLN A 101 3.03 -3.16 23.23
N GLU A 102 2.99 -3.76 24.42
CA GLU A 102 2.59 -5.16 24.62
C GLU A 102 1.15 -5.40 24.17
N MET A 103 0.21 -4.53 24.57
CA MET A 103 -1.18 -4.59 24.11
C MET A 103 -1.28 -4.50 22.58
N ARG A 104 -0.52 -3.59 21.95
CA ARG A 104 -0.52 -3.47 20.48
C ARG A 104 0.00 -4.74 19.81
N GLN A 105 1.07 -5.34 20.31
CA GLN A 105 1.61 -6.58 19.76
C GLN A 105 0.60 -7.72 19.87
N LYS A 106 -0.06 -7.87 21.03
CA LYS A 106 -1.14 -8.83 21.26
C LYS A 106 -2.28 -8.67 20.25
N HIS A 107 -2.78 -7.45 20.08
CA HIS A 107 -3.91 -7.17 19.18
C HIS A 107 -3.53 -7.18 17.70
N ALA A 108 -2.27 -6.90 17.35
CA ALA A 108 -1.82 -6.86 15.97
C ALA A 108 -1.97 -8.22 15.28
N GLY A 109 -1.64 -9.32 15.96
CA GLY A 109 -1.79 -10.67 15.42
C GLY A 109 -3.25 -10.99 15.06
N LEU A 110 -4.16 -10.76 16.01
CA LEU A 110 -5.60 -10.99 15.83
C LEU A 110 -6.17 -10.10 14.72
N ALA A 111 -5.87 -8.80 14.75
CA ALA A 111 -6.35 -7.86 13.74
C ALA A 111 -5.81 -8.15 12.33
N THR A 112 -4.62 -8.74 12.21
CA THR A 112 -4.04 -9.09 10.91
C THR A 112 -4.84 -10.20 10.25
N LYS A 113 -5.17 -11.26 11.01
CA LYS A 113 -5.96 -12.39 10.51
C LYS A 113 -7.32 -11.96 9.98
N GLU A 114 -8.07 -11.19 10.77
CA GLU A 114 -9.43 -10.76 10.38
C GLU A 114 -9.39 -9.74 9.22
N ARG A 115 -8.37 -8.86 9.16
CA ARG A 115 -8.18 -7.98 7.99
C ARG A 115 -7.87 -8.75 6.72
N SER A 116 -7.02 -9.79 6.80
CA SER A 116 -6.73 -10.65 5.64
C SER A 116 -7.98 -11.36 5.15
N ARG A 117 -8.81 -11.86 6.07
CA ARG A 117 -10.09 -12.50 5.73
C ARG A 117 -11.08 -11.52 5.09
N LEU A 118 -11.22 -10.31 5.65
CA LEU A 118 -12.07 -9.28 5.07
C LEU A 118 -11.63 -8.92 3.65
N ALA A 119 -10.32 -8.75 3.42
CA ALA A 119 -9.77 -8.45 2.09
C ALA A 119 -10.04 -9.57 1.09
N GLU A 120 -9.94 -10.83 1.53
CA GLU A 120 -10.25 -12.00 0.71
C GLU A 120 -11.73 -12.05 0.33
N LEU A 121 -12.64 -11.86 1.29
CA LEU A 121 -14.08 -11.80 1.02
C LEU A 121 -14.44 -10.67 0.06
N GLN A 122 -13.81 -9.50 0.20
CA GLN A 122 -14.00 -8.37 -0.70
C GLN A 122 -13.54 -8.68 -2.13
N ARG A 123 -12.41 -9.37 -2.30
CA ARG A 123 -11.94 -9.85 -3.60
C ARG A 123 -12.94 -10.82 -4.22
N GLN A 124 -13.39 -11.81 -3.45
CA GLN A 124 -14.38 -12.79 -3.93
C GLN A 124 -15.70 -12.14 -4.33
N LEU A 125 -16.17 -11.14 -3.57
CA LEU A 125 -17.35 -10.37 -3.91
C LEU A 125 -17.18 -9.62 -5.23
N MET A 126 -16.04 -8.96 -5.42
CA MET A 126 -15.70 -8.27 -6.66
C MET A 126 -15.69 -9.25 -7.83
N ASP A 127 -14.97 -10.36 -7.71
CA ASP A 127 -14.87 -11.39 -8.76
C ASP A 127 -16.24 -11.96 -9.13
N ALA A 128 -17.06 -12.33 -8.13
CA ALA A 128 -18.41 -12.85 -8.36
C ALA A 128 -19.32 -11.84 -9.08
N SER A 129 -19.16 -10.55 -8.77
CA SER A 129 -19.96 -9.47 -9.34
C SER A 129 -19.55 -9.11 -10.77
N MET A 130 -18.33 -9.43 -11.19
CA MET A 130 -17.80 -9.10 -12.53
C MET A 130 -17.95 -10.22 -13.57
N THR A 131 -18.58 -11.34 -13.20
CA THR A 131 -18.87 -12.43 -14.14
C THR A 131 -19.99 -12.06 -15.12
N SER A 132 -20.04 -12.70 -16.30
CA SER A 132 -21.08 -12.43 -17.31
C SER A 132 -22.49 -12.78 -16.83
N ASN A 133 -22.62 -13.74 -15.91
CA ASN A 133 -23.87 -14.14 -15.26
C ASN A 133 -23.69 -14.16 -13.74
N PRO A 134 -23.80 -13.00 -13.06
CA PRO A 134 -23.57 -12.91 -11.62
C PRO A 134 -24.55 -13.76 -10.81
N ASP A 135 -24.00 -14.62 -9.94
CA ASP A 135 -24.78 -15.39 -8.97
C ASP A 135 -25.19 -14.49 -7.79
N LYS A 136 -26.45 -14.04 -7.82
CA LYS A 136 -27.04 -13.16 -6.81
C LYS A 136 -27.04 -13.78 -5.42
N GLN A 137 -27.21 -15.10 -5.30
CA GLN A 137 -27.22 -15.77 -4.00
C GLN A 137 -25.82 -15.76 -3.39
N ARG A 138 -24.80 -16.11 -4.19
CA ARG A 138 -23.41 -16.05 -3.74
C ARG A 138 -22.99 -14.63 -3.33
N ILE A 139 -23.37 -13.61 -4.12
CA ILE A 139 -23.09 -12.21 -3.80
C ILE A 139 -23.73 -11.81 -2.45
N ALA A 140 -24.98 -12.20 -2.21
CA ALA A 140 -25.66 -11.92 -0.94
C ALA A 140 -24.96 -12.58 0.25
N VAL A 141 -24.54 -13.84 0.12
CA VAL A 141 -23.78 -14.55 1.16
C VAL A 141 -22.45 -13.87 1.46
N LEU A 142 -21.68 -13.49 0.42
CA LEU A 142 -20.40 -12.79 0.59
C LEU A 142 -20.60 -11.42 1.27
N ALA A 143 -21.62 -10.67 0.90
CA ALA A 143 -21.95 -9.39 1.53
C ALA A 143 -22.30 -9.56 3.03
N GLN A 144 -23.09 -10.59 3.37
CA GLN A 144 -23.41 -10.90 4.77
C GLN A 144 -22.16 -11.27 5.57
N GLN A 145 -21.26 -12.06 4.99
CA GLN A 145 -19.99 -12.44 5.63
C GLN A 145 -19.07 -11.23 5.85
N ILE A 146 -18.98 -10.32 4.87
CA ILE A 146 -18.26 -9.05 5.00
C ILE A 146 -18.84 -8.22 6.15
N GLY A 147 -20.16 -8.09 6.23
CA GLY A 147 -20.83 -7.36 7.30
C GLY A 147 -20.52 -7.95 8.69
N LYS A 148 -20.53 -9.29 8.81
CA LYS A 148 -20.14 -9.97 10.05
C LYS A 148 -18.68 -9.67 10.42
N GLU A 149 -17.75 -9.83 9.48
CA GLU A 149 -16.32 -9.62 9.73
C GLU A 149 -16.01 -8.15 10.12
N GLN A 150 -16.71 -7.18 9.52
CA GLN A 150 -16.63 -5.77 9.91
C GLN A 150 -17.14 -5.53 11.34
N SER A 151 -18.22 -6.20 11.74
CA SER A 151 -18.74 -6.15 13.11
C SER A 151 -17.74 -6.74 14.10
N ASP A 152 -17.16 -7.90 13.79
CA ASP A 152 -16.13 -8.55 14.60
C ASP A 152 -14.88 -7.63 14.76
N LEU A 153 -14.44 -6.97 13.69
CA LEU A 153 -13.39 -5.95 13.75
C LEU A 153 -13.75 -4.74 14.62
N ALA A 154 -15.01 -4.28 14.58
CA ALA A 154 -15.48 -3.17 15.42
C ALA A 154 -15.49 -3.55 16.90
N ILE A 155 -15.93 -4.77 17.24
CA ILE A 155 -15.91 -5.31 18.59
C ILE A 155 -14.47 -5.39 19.11
N MET A 156 -13.54 -5.98 18.34
CA MET A 156 -12.12 -6.04 18.73
C MET A 156 -11.50 -4.66 18.92
N ARG A 157 -11.84 -3.71 18.04
CA ARG A 157 -11.36 -2.32 18.18
C ARG A 157 -11.89 -1.69 19.46
N SER A 158 -13.17 -1.89 19.78
CA SER A 158 -13.77 -1.40 21.02
C SER A 158 -13.07 -1.98 22.26
N ALA A 159 -12.88 -3.30 22.30
CA ALA A 159 -12.17 -3.98 23.38
C ALA A 159 -10.73 -3.47 23.55
N SER A 160 -10.00 -3.30 22.44
CA SER A 160 -8.64 -2.73 22.48
C SER A 160 -8.62 -1.30 23.03
N ILE A 161 -9.59 -0.46 22.66
CA ILE A 161 -9.70 0.90 23.21
C ILE A 161 -9.97 0.88 24.72
N GLN A 162 -10.80 -0.05 25.19
CA GLN A 162 -11.08 -0.21 26.62
C GLN A 162 -9.84 -0.64 27.41
N GLU A 163 -9.06 -1.60 26.90
CA GLU A 163 -7.78 -2.01 27.51
C GLU A 163 -6.77 -0.85 27.53
N VAL A 164 -6.69 -0.05 26.47
CA VAL A 164 -5.85 1.15 26.45
C VAL A 164 -6.33 2.17 27.48
N ALA A 165 -7.65 2.37 27.62
CA ALA A 165 -8.20 3.33 28.56
C ALA A 165 -7.94 2.98 30.03
N SER A 166 -7.73 1.70 30.36
CA SER A 166 -7.45 1.27 31.74
C SER A 166 -6.04 1.61 32.21
N VAL A 167 -5.08 1.81 31.31
CA VAL A 167 -3.72 2.23 31.67
C VAL A 167 -3.51 3.75 31.62
N LEU A 168 -4.47 4.49 31.08
CA LEU A 168 -4.40 5.95 30.95
C LEU A 168 -5.04 6.64 32.16
N THR A 169 -4.46 7.78 32.54
CA THR A 169 -5.09 8.71 33.49
C THR A 169 -6.36 9.34 32.88
N PRO A 170 -7.30 9.86 33.69
CA PRO A 170 -8.49 10.54 33.18
C PRO A 170 -8.18 11.65 32.16
N LYS A 171 -7.17 12.48 32.42
CA LYS A 171 -6.73 13.55 31.51
C LYS A 171 -6.18 13.01 30.18
N GLN A 172 -5.46 11.90 30.22
CA GLN A 172 -4.95 11.23 29.02
C GLN A 172 -6.07 10.61 28.19
N ARG A 173 -7.14 10.07 28.83
CA ARG A 173 -8.31 9.53 28.14
C ARG A 173 -9.05 10.60 27.32
N GLU A 174 -9.24 11.80 27.87
CA GLU A 174 -9.87 12.90 27.11
C GLU A 174 -9.03 13.35 25.91
N LYS A 175 -7.69 13.42 26.07
CA LYS A 175 -6.78 13.67 24.95
C LYS A 175 -6.88 12.57 23.89
N MET A 176 -6.90 11.30 24.32
CA MET A 176 -7.04 10.16 23.42
C MET A 176 -8.36 10.24 22.64
N LYS A 177 -9.48 10.55 23.30
CA LYS A 177 -10.79 10.72 22.65
C LYS A 177 -10.73 11.80 21.56
N THR A 178 -10.18 12.96 21.87
CA THR A 178 -9.99 14.06 20.90
C THR A 178 -9.12 13.61 19.72
N PHE A 179 -8.01 12.95 20.00
CA PHE A 179 -7.13 12.41 18.98
C PHE A 179 -7.87 11.41 18.07
N MET A 180 -8.63 10.47 18.64
CA MET A 180 -9.41 9.46 17.90
C MET A 180 -10.47 10.09 16.99
N LEU A 181 -11.09 11.19 17.41
CA LEU A 181 -12.04 11.94 16.58
C LEU A 181 -11.35 12.65 15.41
N GLN A 182 -10.11 13.12 15.58
CA GLN A 182 -9.33 13.76 14.52
C GLN A 182 -8.79 12.77 13.48
N ILE A 183 -8.34 11.59 13.91
CA ILE A 183 -7.78 10.56 13.02
C ILE A 183 -8.85 9.70 12.34
N SER A 184 -10.07 9.69 12.87
CA SER A 184 -11.16 9.02 12.18
C SER A 184 -11.28 9.68 10.82
N PRO A 185 -11.20 8.91 9.71
CA PRO A 185 -11.24 9.48 8.38
C PRO A 185 -12.44 10.42 8.34
N ARG A 186 -12.19 11.72 8.15
CA ARG A 186 -13.24 12.72 7.93
C ARG A 186 -14.22 12.04 7.00
N LYS A 187 -15.45 11.78 7.45
CA LYS A 187 -16.52 11.22 6.62
C LYS A 187 -16.38 11.93 5.27
N GLN A 188 -15.83 11.25 4.26
CA GLN A 188 -15.71 11.82 2.93
C GLN A 188 -17.13 12.26 2.61
N GLY A 189 -17.27 13.57 2.38
CA GLY A 189 -18.55 14.24 2.40
C GLY A 189 -19.58 13.40 1.66
N GLY A 190 -20.76 13.25 2.27
CA GLY A 190 -21.89 12.67 1.57
C GLY A 190 -21.95 13.29 0.19
N MET A 191 -21.77 12.44 -0.83
CA MET A 191 -22.05 12.81 -2.21
C MET A 191 -23.50 13.28 -2.17
N LYS A 192 -23.71 14.60 -2.25
CA LYS A 192 -25.03 15.15 -2.52
C LYS A 192 -25.39 14.60 -3.89
N MET A 193 -26.25 13.57 -3.91
CA MET A 193 -26.96 13.18 -5.12
C MET A 193 -28.04 14.21 -5.43
#